data_AF-A0A1D2QHN5-F1
#
_entry.id   AF-A0A1D2QHN5-F1
#
_cell.length_a   1.000
_cell.length_b   1.000
_cell.length_c   1.000
_cell.angle_alpha   90.00
_cell.angle_beta   90.00
_cell.angle_gamma   90.00
#
_symmetry.space_group_name_H-M   'P 1'
#
loop_
_entity.id
_entity.type
_entity.pdbx_description
1 polymer ?
#
loop_
_entity_poly.entity_id
_entity_poly.type
_entity_poly.pdbx_seq_one_letter_code
_entity_poly.pdbx_strand_id
1 'polypeptide(L)' 'MNLEDDTVRDIVVSVVSVGVFIVAMFVVGSQFESGGITGTGALEMVGVITLFVLVMTGVGFWLANQH' A
#
# COMPACT_ATOMS: atom_id res chain seq x y z
N MET A 1 14.63 -16.51 22.33
CA MET A 1 14.40 -15.34 21.46
C MET A 1 13.24 -14.58 22.05
N ASN A 2 13.52 -13.58 22.88
CA ASN A 2 12.51 -12.64 23.35
C ASN A 2 12.45 -11.59 22.25
N LEU A 3 11.54 -11.77 21.30
CA LEU A 3 11.31 -10.77 20.25
C LEU A 3 10.88 -9.50 20.98
N GLU A 4 11.77 -8.51 21.02
CA GLU A 4 11.45 -7.18 21.54
C GLU A 4 10.17 -6.70 20.86
N ASP A 5 9.17 -6.28 21.65
CA ASP A 5 7.83 -5.89 21.15
C ASP A 5 7.91 -4.88 20.00
N ASP A 6 8.94 -4.03 20.00
CA ASP A 6 9.21 -3.06 18.93
C ASP A 6 9.55 -3.72 17.59
N THR A 7 10.31 -4.82 17.58
CA THR A 7 10.64 -5.54 16.34
C THR A 7 9.39 -6.20 15.74
N VAL A 8 8.53 -6.75 16.60
CA VAL A 8 7.25 -7.34 16.14
C VAL A 8 6.36 -6.25 15.57
N ARG A 9 6.30 -5.07 16.21
CA ARG A 9 5.49 -3.95 15.75
C ARG A 9 5.93 -3.45 14.37
N ASP A 10 7.23 -3.31 14.13
CA ASP A 10 7.75 -2.91 12.82
C ASP A 10 7.40 -3.92 11.72
N ILE A 11 7.54 -5.22 12.01
CA ILE A 11 7.16 -6.28 11.06
C ILE A 11 5.66 -6.21 10.76
N VAL A 12 4.82 -6.07 11.80
CA VAL A 12 3.36 -5.99 11.65
C VAL A 12 2.97 -4.77 10.81
N VAL A 13 3.54 -3.60 11.05
CA VAL A 13 3.23 -2.38 10.30
C VAL A 13 3.64 -2.54 8.83
N SER A 14 4.79 -3.13 8.55
CA SER A 14 5.24 -3.42 7.19
C SER A 14 4.28 -4.37 6.46
N VAL A 15 3.92 -5.49 7.10
CA VAL A 15 3.00 -6.49 6.52
C VAL A 15 1.61 -5.90 6.28
N VAL A 16 1.07 -5.13 7.23
CA VAL A 16 -0.23 -4.46 7.09
C VAL A 16 -0.20 -3.47 5.92
N SER A 17 0.87 -2.70 5.76
CA SER A 17 1.00 -1.72 4.68
C SER A 17 1.01 -2.38 3.31
N VAL A 18 1.74 -3.51 3.17
CA VAL A 18 1.73 -4.31 1.94
C VAL A 18 0.34 -4.90 1.68
N GLY A 19 -0.34 -5.40 2.72
CA GLY A 19 -1.70 -5.93 2.60
C GLY A 19 -2.70 -4.88 2.09
N VAL A 20 -2.64 -3.66 2.63
CA VAL A 20 -3.50 -2.54 2.18
C VAL A 20 -3.26 -2.21 0.71
N PHE A 21 -2.01 -2.23 0.24
CA PHE A 21 -1.70 -2.00 -1.16
C PHE A 21 -2.30 -3.04 -2.09
N ILE A 22 -2.16 -4.31 -1.74
CA ILE A 22 -2.69 -5.42 -2.55
C ILE A 22 -4.21 -5.30 -2.66
N VAL A 23 -4.91 -4.97 -1.55
CA VAL A 23 -6.35 -4.75 -1.55
C VAL A 23 -6.74 -3.56 -2.44
N ALA A 24 -6.03 -2.44 -2.34
CA ALA A 24 -6.29 -1.26 -3.17
C ALA A 24 -6.11 -1.54 -4.67
N MET A 25 -5.03 -2.24 -5.03
CA MET A 25 -4.78 -2.70 -6.41
C MET A 25 -5.89 -3.63 -6.90
N PHE A 26 -6.37 -4.55 -6.06
CA PHE A 26 -7.44 -5.47 -6.42
C PHE A 26 -8.78 -4.74 -6.62
N VAL A 27 -9.11 -3.78 -5.75
CA VAL A 27 -10.31 -2.96 -5.88
C VAL A 27 -10.30 -2.16 -7.18
N VAL A 28 -9.20 -1.47 -7.50
CA VAL A 28 -9.12 -0.71 -8.74
C VAL A 28 -9.05 -1.62 -9.95
N GLY A 29 -8.24 -2.67 -9.92
CA GLY A 29 -8.16 -3.67 -10.99
C GLY A 29 -9.52 -4.25 -11.35
N SER A 30 -10.33 -4.61 -10.35
CA SER A 30 -11.68 -5.17 -10.57
C SER A 30 -12.73 -4.15 -11.04
N GLN A 31 -12.62 -2.87 -10.66
CA GLN A 31 -13.58 -1.84 -11.10
C GLN A 31 -13.34 -1.37 -12.54
N PHE A 32 -12.10 -1.42 -13.02
CA PHE A 32 -11.73 -0.96 -14.37
C PHE A 32 -11.51 -2.13 -15.37
N GLU A 33 -11.89 -3.35 -15.00
CA GLU A 33 -11.86 -4.54 -15.85
C GLU A 33 -13.03 -4.51 -16.87
N SER A 34 -13.08 -3.50 -17.74
CA SER A 34 -14.10 -3.38 -18.79
C SER A 34 -13.54 -3.73 -20.18
N GLY A 35 -12.94 -4.91 -20.31
CA GLY A 35 -12.56 -5.49 -21.61
C GLY A 35 -11.15 -5.17 -22.13
N GLY A 36 -10.27 -4.59 -21.30
CA GLY A 36 -8.85 -4.32 -21.61
C GLY A 36 -8.37 -2.99 -21.01
N ILE A 37 -7.05 -2.77 -20.97
CA ILE A 37 -6.47 -1.47 -20.59
C ILE A 37 -6.77 -0.47 -21.71
N THR A 38 -7.95 0.15 -21.63
CA THR A 38 -8.22 1.39 -22.35
C THR A 38 -7.36 2.50 -21.74
N GLY A 39 -7.06 3.57 -22.50
CA GLY A 39 -6.16 4.65 -22.03
C GLY A 39 -6.54 5.26 -20.67
N THR A 40 -7.82 5.20 -20.30
CA THR A 40 -8.33 5.61 -18.98
C THR A 40 -7.88 4.66 -17.87
N GLY A 41 -7.92 3.33 -18.08
CA GLY A 41 -7.49 2.35 -17.08
C GLY A 41 -5.99 2.44 -16.75
N ALA A 42 -5.16 2.89 -17.70
CA ALA A 42 -3.74 3.12 -17.44
C ALA A 42 -3.50 4.30 -16.47
N LEU A 43 -4.26 5.39 -16.61
CA LEU A 43 -4.15 6.56 -15.71
C LEU A 43 -4.62 6.23 -14.29
N GLU A 44 -5.68 5.43 -14.15
CA GLU A 44 -6.19 4.98 -12.85
C GLU A 44 -5.17 4.09 -12.12
N MET A 45 -4.48 3.20 -12.84
CA MET A 45 -3.38 2.39 -12.29
C MET A 45 -2.23 3.27 -11.79
N VAL A 46 -1.85 4.32 -12.54
CA VAL A 46 -0.85 5.30 -12.09
C VAL A 46 -1.33 6.06 -10.85
N GLY A 47 -2.63 6.38 -10.78
CA GLY A 47 -3.25 6.99 -9.60
C GLY A 47 -3.13 6.11 -8.35
N VAL A 48 -3.42 4.81 -8.47
CA VAL A 48 -3.26 3.84 -7.37
C VAL A 48 -1.81 3.70 -6.92
N ILE A 49 -0.89 3.59 -7.87
CA ILE A 49 0.54 3.50 -7.54
C ILE A 49 1.01 4.76 -6.81
N THR A 50 0.58 5.94 -7.28
CA THR A 50 0.92 7.21 -6.64
C THR A 50 0.34 7.29 -5.22
N LEU A 51 -0.93 6.92 -5.04
CA LEU A 51 -1.58 6.85 -3.74
C LEU A 51 -0.85 5.87 -2.81
N PHE A 52 -0.42 4.72 -3.32
CA PHE A 52 0.37 3.76 -2.56
C PHE A 52 1.69 4.34 -2.06
N VAL A 53 2.42 5.03 -2.95
CA VAL A 53 3.67 5.71 -2.56
C VAL A 53 3.40 6.75 -1.47
N LEU A 54 2.32 7.52 -1.55
CA LEU A 54 1.94 8.48 -0.51
C LEU A 54 1.59 7.80 0.82
N VAL A 55 0.85 6.70 0.79
CA VAL A 55 0.53 5.90 1.99
C VAL A 55 1.81 5.38 2.64
N MET A 56 2.71 4.77 1.86
CA MET A 56 3.99 4.27 2.38
C MET A 56 4.88 5.40 2.91
N THR A 57 4.86 6.56 2.25
CA THR A 57 5.58 7.75 2.73
C THR A 57 5.01 8.21 4.08
N GLY A 58 3.69 8.26 4.22
CA GLY A 58 3.02 8.62 5.47
C GLY A 58 3.29 7.62 6.58
N VAL A 59 3.22 6.31 6.29
CA VAL A 59 3.54 5.24 7.25
C VAL A 59 5.01 5.33 7.68
N GLY A 60 5.93 5.51 6.75
CA GLY A 60 7.35 5.69 7.04
C GLY A 60 7.62 6.92 7.91
N PHE A 61 6.91 8.02 7.66
CA PHE A 61 7.00 9.24 8.48
C PHE A 61 6.42 9.02 9.89
N TRP A 62 5.32 8.28 10.00
CA TRP A 62 4.68 7.97 11.28
C TRP A 62 5.53 7.05 12.14
N LEU A 63 6.16 6.03 11.54
CA LEU A 63 7.16 5.18 12.20
C LEU A 63 8.39 5.99 12.63
N ALA A 64 8.91 6.84 11.74
CA ALA A 64 10.06 7.70 12.05
C ALA A 64 9.77 8.69 13.18
N ASN A 65 8.53 9.15 13.33
CA ASN A 65 8.10 10.03 14.42
C ASN A 65 7.77 9.25 15.72
N GLN A 66 7.72 7.92 15.68
CA GLN A 66 7.46 7.09 16.87
C GLN A 66 8.75 6.60 17.55
N HIS A 67 9.91 6.97 16.99
CA HIS A 67 11.24 6.85 17.59
C HIS A 67 11.63 8.10 18.39
#